data_AF-A0A523P9X2-F1
#
_entry.id   AF-A0A523P9X2-F1
#
_cell.length_a   1.000
_cell.length_b   1.000
_cell.length_c   1.000
_cell.angle_alpha   90.00
_cell.angle_beta   90.00
_cell.angle_gamma   90.00
#
_symmetry.space_group_name_H-M   'P 1'
#
loop_
_entity.id
_entity.type
_entity.pdbx_description
1 polymer ?
#
loop_
_entity_poly.entity_id
_entity_poly.type
_entity_poly.pdbx_seq_one_letter_code
_entity_poly.pdbx_strand_id
1 'polypeptide(L)'
;MRTLRKIIDIGLPLAGVAVILAAVLFVRGDLRLQLAIVGAGMVLLELGVWKAAHRILPTGRRYLALRAESEQFMQLVRRLNTAALAVKQNDSQAHKQAFEEIRDAMRQSVERMAEAAGRTNAELAPASEGPNMARLPADTGSGTG
;
A
#
# COMPACT_ATOMS: atom_id res chain seq x y z
N MET A 1 -16.42 -17.62 4.76
CA MET A 1 -15.08 -17.69 4.12
C MET A 1 -13.92 -17.16 4.99
N ARG A 2 -13.91 -17.37 6.33
CA ARG A 2 -12.79 -16.99 7.23
C ARG A 2 -11.92 -18.20 7.63
N THR A 3 -12.52 -19.38 7.68
CA THR A 3 -11.90 -20.66 8.03
C THR A 3 -10.96 -21.19 6.93
N LEU A 4 -11.37 -21.12 5.67
CA LEU A 4 -10.51 -21.48 4.52
C LEU A 4 -9.26 -20.60 4.40
N ARG A 5 -9.34 -19.35 4.89
CA ARG A 5 -8.21 -18.41 4.96
C ARG A 5 -7.19 -18.81 6.03
N LYS A 6 -7.65 -19.16 7.25
CA LYS A 6 -6.77 -19.65 8.33
C LYS A 6 -6.07 -20.97 8.00
N ILE A 7 -6.75 -21.86 7.27
CA ILE A 7 -6.17 -23.16 6.85
C ILE A 7 -5.02 -22.94 5.86
N ILE A 8 -5.12 -21.95 4.97
CA ILE A 8 -4.04 -21.63 4.02
C ILE A 8 -2.86 -20.96 4.73
N ASP A 9 -3.13 -20.05 5.67
CA ASP A 9 -2.07 -19.30 6.37
C ASP A 9 -1.27 -20.18 7.35
N ILE A 10 -1.88 -21.20 7.95
CA ILE A 10 -1.21 -22.17 8.83
C ILE A 10 -0.71 -23.40 8.06
N GLY A 11 -1.44 -23.81 7.03
CA GLY A 11 -1.13 -25.01 6.26
C GLY A 11 0.11 -24.87 5.38
N LEU A 12 0.37 -23.68 4.83
CA LEU A 12 1.48 -23.47 3.90
C LEU A 12 2.88 -23.53 4.56
N PRO A 13 3.12 -22.90 5.74
CA PRO A 13 4.38 -23.05 6.46
C PRO A 13 4.57 -24.47 7.00
N LEU A 14 3.49 -25.07 7.52
CA LEU A 14 3.52 -26.42 8.08
C LEU A 14 3.82 -27.48 6.99
N ALA A 15 3.26 -27.30 5.79
CA ALA A 15 3.57 -28.13 4.63
C ALA A 15 5.03 -27.95 4.17
N GLY A 16 5.57 -26.72 4.18
CA GLY A 16 6.98 -26.47 3.86
C GLY A 16 7.94 -27.20 4.80
N VAL A 17 7.69 -27.15 6.11
CA VAL A 17 8.48 -27.88 7.11
C VAL A 17 8.35 -29.40 6.91
N ALA A 18 7.15 -29.91 6.64
CA ALA A 18 6.93 -31.33 6.39
C ALA A 18 7.67 -31.84 5.15
N VAL A 19 7.72 -31.05 4.07
CA VAL A 19 8.47 -31.37 2.85
C VAL A 19 9.98 -31.38 3.10
N ILE A 20 10.52 -30.40 3.83
CA ILE A 20 11.95 -30.35 4.19
C ILE A 20 12.32 -31.55 5.08
N LEU A 21 11.49 -31.87 6.08
CA LEU A 21 11.72 -33.03 6.95
C LEU A 21 11.66 -34.35 6.17
N ALA A 22 10.69 -34.49 5.26
CA ALA A 22 10.59 -35.68 4.40
C ALA A 22 11.82 -35.82 3.48
N ALA A 23 12.30 -34.72 2.91
CA ALA A 23 13.51 -34.72 2.09
C ALA A 23 14.74 -35.19 2.87
N VAL A 24 14.94 -34.67 4.09
CA VAL A 24 16.07 -35.02 4.95
C VAL A 24 15.99 -36.46 5.48
N LEU A 25 14.78 -36.96 5.76
CA LEU A 25 14.57 -38.30 6.29
C LEU A 25 14.70 -39.39 5.22
N PHE A 26 14.15 -39.17 4.02
CA PHE A 26 14.00 -40.20 3.00
C PHE A 26 15.04 -40.14 1.87
N VAL A 27 15.68 -38.99 1.62
CA VAL A 27 16.72 -38.87 0.59
C VAL A 27 18.09 -39.01 1.26
N ARG A 28 18.58 -40.24 1.33
CA ARG A 28 19.93 -40.57 1.83
C ARG A 28 20.77 -41.15 0.70
N GLY A 29 21.93 -40.53 0.44
CA GLY A 29 22.93 -41.05 -0.50
C GLY A 29 23.24 -40.16 -1.70
N ASP A 30 22.39 -39.16 -2.00
CA ASP A 30 22.63 -38.23 -3.11
C ASP A 30 22.55 -36.78 -2.63
N LEU A 31 23.71 -36.24 -2.26
CA LEU A 31 23.87 -34.91 -1.66
C LEU A 31 23.32 -33.80 -2.57
N ARG A 32 23.43 -33.96 -3.89
CA ARG A 32 22.95 -32.98 -4.87
C ARG A 32 21.42 -32.91 -4.88
N LEU A 33 20.77 -34.06 -4.84
CA LEU A 33 19.31 -34.16 -4.78
C LEU A 33 18.78 -33.63 -3.45
N GLN A 34 19.44 -33.95 -2.34
CA GLN A 34 19.08 -33.44 -1.02
C GLN A 34 19.20 -31.91 -0.96
N LEU A 35 20.29 -31.33 -1.48
CA LEU A 35 20.48 -29.88 -1.52
C LEU A 35 19.42 -29.18 -2.38
N ALA A 36 19.07 -29.76 -3.54
CA ALA A 36 18.05 -29.22 -4.42
C ALA A 36 16.65 -29.20 -3.76
N ILE A 37 16.28 -30.26 -3.05
CA ILE A 37 14.98 -30.34 -2.38
C ILE A 37 14.90 -29.40 -1.17
N VAL A 38 15.97 -29.30 -0.38
CA VAL A 38 16.05 -28.34 0.74
C VAL A 38 15.99 -26.90 0.21
N GLY A 39 16.72 -26.59 -0.87
CA GLY A 39 16.66 -25.28 -1.53
C GLY A 39 15.26 -24.95 -2.04
N ALA A 40 14.58 -25.91 -2.67
CA ALA A 40 13.19 -25.74 -3.11
C ALA A 40 12.24 -25.50 -1.92
N GLY A 41 12.42 -26.23 -0.81
CA GLY A 41 11.67 -26.02 0.43
C GLY A 41 11.89 -24.64 1.04
N MET A 42 13.13 -24.14 1.00
CA MET A 42 13.48 -22.80 1.47
C MET A 42 12.83 -21.71 0.60
N VAL A 43 12.85 -21.85 -0.73
CA VAL A 43 12.18 -20.93 -1.65
C VAL A 43 10.67 -20.92 -1.42
N LEU A 44 10.05 -22.08 -1.16
CA LEU A 44 8.64 -22.18 -0.77
C LEU A 44 8.32 -21.43 0.52
N LEU A 45 9.22 -21.47 1.52
CA LEU A 45 9.08 -20.70 2.75
C LEU A 45 9.20 -19.19 2.49
N GLU A 46 10.18 -18.75 1.70
CA GLU A 46 10.37 -17.33 1.38
C GLU A 46 9.19 -16.76 0.56
N LEU A 47 8.69 -17.51 -0.42
CA LEU A 47 7.49 -17.14 -1.18
C LEU A 47 6.23 -17.12 -0.29
N GLY A 48 6.15 -18.02 0.70
CA GLY A 48 5.11 -18.01 1.72
C GLY A 48 5.12 -16.73 2.57
N VAL A 49 6.31 -16.30 3.00
CA VAL A 49 6.50 -15.04 3.74
C VAL A 49 6.16 -13.84 2.88
N TRP A 50 6.54 -13.82 1.59
CA TRP A 50 6.23 -12.72 0.69
C TRP A 50 4.73 -12.58 0.43
N LYS A 51 4.02 -13.70 0.28
CA LYS A 51 2.56 -13.74 0.13
C LYS A 51 1.84 -13.34 1.41
N ALA A 52 2.36 -13.73 2.57
CA ALA A 52 1.85 -13.29 3.87
C ALA A 52 2.11 -11.79 4.11
N ALA A 53 3.30 -11.29 3.77
CA ALA A 53 3.67 -9.88 3.84
C ALA A 53 2.80 -9.02 2.93
N HIS A 54 2.57 -9.43 1.68
CA HIS A 54 1.66 -8.77 0.72
C HIS A 54 0.18 -8.80 1.14
N ARG A 55 -0.19 -9.62 2.13
CA ARG A 55 -1.57 -9.74 2.64
C ARG A 55 -1.76 -9.06 3.99
N ILE A 56 -0.73 -9.06 4.84
CA ILE A 56 -0.64 -8.26 6.08
C ILE A 56 -0.52 -6.77 5.73
N LEU A 57 0.17 -6.43 4.65
CA LEU A 57 0.04 -5.15 3.97
C LEU A 57 -1.24 -5.21 3.13
N PRO A 58 -2.41 -4.76 3.63
CA PRO A 58 -3.62 -4.79 2.85
C PRO A 58 -3.39 -3.79 1.72
N THR A 59 -3.18 -4.37 0.53
CA THR A 59 -3.21 -3.79 -0.80
C THR A 59 -3.57 -2.31 -0.79
N GLY A 60 -2.58 -1.46 -1.09
CA GLY A 60 -2.61 0.00 -0.99
C GLY A 60 -3.73 0.74 -1.72
N ARG A 61 -4.78 0.08 -2.22
CA ARG A 61 -5.96 0.68 -2.85
C ARG A 61 -7.06 1.12 -1.87
N ARG A 62 -7.00 0.73 -0.58
CA ARG A 62 -8.06 1.13 0.36
C ARG A 62 -7.86 2.51 0.96
N TYR A 63 -6.60 2.94 1.14
CA TYR A 63 -6.23 4.21 1.76
C TYR A 63 -5.20 4.97 0.88
N LEU A 64 -5.49 5.12 -0.43
CA LEU A 64 -4.54 5.82 -1.33
C LEU A 64 -4.39 7.28 -0.91
N ALA A 65 -5.46 7.93 -0.48
CA ALA A 65 -5.41 9.33 -0.03
C ALA A 65 -4.42 9.51 1.14
N LEU A 66 -4.56 8.70 2.18
CA LEU A 66 -3.67 8.75 3.35
C LEU A 66 -2.22 8.40 2.97
N ARG A 67 -2.01 7.42 2.09
CA ARG A 67 -0.67 7.05 1.61
C ARG A 67 -0.02 8.15 0.77
N ALA A 68 -0.78 8.79 -0.11
CA ALA A 68 -0.29 9.89 -0.94
C ALA A 68 0.13 11.09 -0.08
N GLU A 69 -0.71 11.45 0.90
CA GLU A 69 -0.38 12.53 1.84
C GLU A 69 0.82 12.18 2.74
N SER A 70 0.96 10.91 3.16
CA SER A 70 2.12 10.45 3.93
C SER A 70 3.44 10.58 3.15
N GLU A 71 3.43 10.26 1.85
CA GLU A 71 4.59 10.45 0.97
C GLU A 71 4.94 11.93 0.81
N GLN A 72 3.92 12.77 0.61
CA GLN A 72 4.10 14.23 0.55
C GLN A 72 4.66 14.79 1.86
N PHE A 73 4.17 14.31 3.00
CA PHE A 73 4.70 14.69 4.32
C PHE A 73 6.17 14.30 4.47
N MET A 74 6.57 13.12 4.00
CA MET A 74 7.96 12.67 4.03
C MET A 74 8.88 13.59 3.22
N GLN A 75 8.40 14.13 2.10
CA GLN A 75 9.15 15.13 1.33
C GLN A 75 9.28 16.45 2.10
N LEU A 76 8.24 16.88 2.82
CA LEU A 76 8.29 18.07 3.68
C LEU A 76 9.29 17.91 4.82
N VAL A 77 9.38 16.74 5.46
CA VAL A 77 10.39 16.44 6.49
C VAL A 77 11.81 16.66 5.96
N ARG A 78 12.10 16.16 4.75
CA ARG A 78 13.42 16.35 4.12
C ARG A 78 13.69 17.83 3.83
N ARG A 79 12.71 18.55 3.30
CA ARG A 79 12.82 19.99 3.02
C ARG A 79 13.01 20.80 4.30
N LEU A 80 12.32 20.45 5.39
CA LEU A 80 12.47 21.10 6.68
C LEU A 80 13.90 20.95 7.21
N ASN A 81 14.46 19.74 7.12
CA ASN A 81 15.85 19.49 7.52
C ASN A 81 16.83 20.33 6.67
N THR A 82 16.65 20.39 5.36
CA THR A 82 17.48 21.25 4.49
C THR A 82 17.36 22.73 4.86
N ALA A 83 16.16 23.22 5.14
CA ALA A 83 15.93 24.60 5.57
C ALA A 83 16.55 24.88 6.95
N ALA A 84 16.43 23.95 7.90
CA ALA A 84 17.05 24.05 9.22
C ALA A 84 18.57 24.12 9.13
N LEU A 85 19.18 23.31 8.25
CA LEU A 85 20.62 23.36 7.99
C LEU A 85 21.03 24.69 7.36
N ALA A 86 20.22 25.25 6.45
CA ALA A 86 20.48 26.55 5.84
C ALA A 86 20.44 27.68 6.88
N VAL A 87 19.44 27.70 7.78
CA VAL A 87 19.37 28.65 8.91
C VAL A 87 20.59 28.53 9.82
N LYS A 88 21.01 27.30 10.12
CA LYS A 88 22.19 27.04 10.97
C LYS A 88 23.49 27.54 10.33
N GLN A 89 23.63 27.42 9.00
CA GLN A 89 24.83 27.85 8.29
C GLN A 89 24.86 29.37 8.08
N ASN A 90 23.71 29.96 7.78
CA ASN A 90 23.57 31.39 7.51
C ASN A 90 22.22 31.86 8.04
N ASP A 91 22.25 32.69 9.09
CA ASP A 91 21.05 33.13 9.81
C ASP A 91 20.29 34.25 9.08
N SER A 92 20.04 34.07 7.79
CA SER A 92 19.31 35.01 6.95
C SER A 92 17.80 34.92 7.21
N GLN A 93 17.12 36.08 7.18
CA GLN A 93 15.67 36.17 7.27
C GLN A 93 14.97 35.30 6.20
N ALA A 94 15.55 35.21 5.00
CA ALA A 94 15.02 34.36 3.94
C ALA A 94 15.04 32.86 4.31
N HIS A 95 16.08 32.40 5.00
CA HIS A 95 16.17 31.00 5.44
C HIS A 95 15.21 30.69 6.59
N LYS A 96 15.04 31.65 7.53
CA LYS A 96 14.02 31.55 8.59
C LYS A 96 12.62 31.48 8.00
N GLN A 97 12.32 32.35 7.04
CA GLN A 97 11.02 32.38 6.38
C GLN A 97 10.73 31.06 5.65
N ALA A 98 11.71 30.54 4.88
CA ALA A 98 11.56 29.24 4.22
C ALA A 98 11.34 28.09 5.21
N PHE A 99 12.00 28.12 6.38
CA PHE A 99 11.78 27.13 7.43
C PHE A 99 10.35 27.20 7.99
N GLU A 100 9.86 28.40 8.29
CA GLU A 100 8.51 28.62 8.81
C GLU A 100 7.43 28.21 7.79
N GLU A 101 7.61 28.53 6.51
CA GLU A 101 6.72 28.11 5.42
C GLU A 101 6.60 26.59 5.31
N ILE A 102 7.73 25.87 5.39
CA ILE A 102 7.73 24.41 5.36
C ILE A 102 7.06 23.84 6.60
N ARG A 103 7.29 24.44 7.78
CA ARG A 103 6.65 24.03 9.03
C ARG A 103 5.12 24.18 8.96
N ASP A 104 4.63 25.27 8.38
CA ASP A 104 3.19 25.48 8.22
C ASP A 104 2.59 24.53 7.19
N ALA A 105 3.30 24.25 6.09
CA ALA A 105 2.90 23.21 5.13
C ALA A 105 2.82 21.82 5.78
N MET A 106 3.72 21.50 6.72
CA MET A 106 3.67 20.24 7.49
C MET A 106 2.44 20.16 8.39
N ARG A 107 2.06 21.24 9.08
CA ARG A 107 0.83 21.28 9.89
C ARG A 107 -0.41 21.01 9.04
N GLN A 108 -0.50 21.67 7.88
CA GLN A 108 -1.61 21.45 6.95
C GLN A 108 -1.65 20.01 6.40
N SER A 109 -0.48 19.41 6.16
CA SER A 109 -0.39 18.01 5.72
C SER A 109 -0.89 17.04 6.79
N VAL A 110 -0.58 17.30 8.06
CA VAL A 110 -1.13 16.52 9.19
C VAL A 110 -2.65 16.63 9.28
N GLU A 111 -3.22 17.81 9.06
CA GLU A 111 -4.68 17.98 9.03
C GLU A 111 -5.32 17.13 7.92
N ARG A 112 -4.79 17.17 6.70
CA ARG A 112 -5.26 16.33 5.59
C ARG A 112 -5.10 14.84 5.86
N MET A 113 -4.02 14.44 6.55
CA MET A 113 -3.85 13.05 7.00
C MET A 113 -4.91 12.65 8.02
N ALA A 114 -5.27 13.54 8.96
CA ALA A 114 -6.32 13.29 9.93
C ALA A 114 -7.70 13.15 9.26
N GLU A 115 -8.00 13.98 8.26
CA GLU A 115 -9.24 13.89 7.47
C GLU A 115 -9.32 12.60 6.66
N ALA A 116 -8.19 12.14 6.10
CA ALA A 116 -8.11 10.91 5.33
C ALA A 116 -8.01 9.65 6.21
N ALA A 117 -7.66 9.80 7.49
CA ALA A 117 -7.49 8.68 8.40
C ALA A 117 -8.81 7.93 8.61
N GLY A 118 -8.76 6.60 8.50
CA GLY A 118 -9.93 5.73 8.65
C GLY A 118 -10.88 5.71 7.45
N ARG A 119 -10.80 6.67 6.51
CA ARG A 119 -11.65 6.73 5.32
C ARG A 119 -11.10 5.89 4.18
N THR A 120 -11.94 5.06 3.59
CA THR A 120 -11.55 4.31 2.40
C THR A 120 -11.68 5.16 1.15
N ASN A 121 -10.92 4.86 0.09
CA ASN A 121 -11.04 5.57 -1.19
C ASN A 121 -12.46 5.57 -1.78
N ALA A 122 -13.28 4.55 -1.47
CA ALA A 122 -14.67 4.48 -1.92
C ALA A 122 -15.56 5.50 -1.20
N GLU A 123 -15.22 5.87 0.03
CA GLU A 123 -15.93 6.89 0.83
C GLU A 123 -15.46 8.32 0.48
N LEU A 124 -14.25 8.45 -0.06
CA LEU A 124 -13.67 9.72 -0.50
C LEU A 124 -13.93 10.03 -1.98
N ALA A 125 -14.42 9.06 -2.75
CA ALA A 125 -14.87 9.29 -4.12
C ALA A 125 -16.16 10.12 -4.09
N PRO A 126 -16.26 11.22 -4.86
CA PRO A 126 -17.48 12.02 -4.88
C PRO A 126 -18.65 11.16 -5.35
N ALA A 127 -19.77 11.25 -4.64
CA ALA A 127 -21.06 10.63 -4.98
C ALA A 127 -21.69 11.29 -6.22
N SER A 128 -20.97 11.35 -7.34
CA SER A 128 -21.41 11.97 -8.59
C SER A 128 -21.57 10.93 -9.69
N GLU A 129 -22.36 9.89 -9.43
CA GLU A 129 -23.09 9.16 -10.47
C GLU A 129 -24.53 8.95 -9.99
N GLY A 130 -25.26 10.06 -9.81
CA GLY A 130 -26.71 10.02 -9.87
C GLY A 130 -27.13 9.61 -11.29
N PRO A 131 -28.16 8.76 -11.45
CA PRO A 131 -28.53 8.20 -12.75
C PRO A 131 -28.89 9.32 -13.71
N ASN A 132 -28.18 9.39 -14.84
CA ASN A 132 -28.42 10.32 -15.93
C ASN A 132 -29.77 10.00 -16.62
N MET A 133 -30.88 10.45 -16.03
CA MET A 133 -32.23 10.41 -16.60
C MET A 133 -32.47 11.54 -17.61
N ALA A 134 -31.49 11.86 -18.46
CA ALA A 134 -31.61 12.92 -19.47
C ALA A 134 -31.28 12.39 -20.86
N ARG A 135 -32.08 11.44 -21.35
CA ARG A 135 -32.29 11.18 -22.78
C ARG A 135 -33.59 10.40 -22.99
N LEU A 136 -34.73 11.06 -22.79
CA LEU A 136 -35.94 10.69 -23.53
C LEU A 136 -35.75 11.24 -24.97
N PRO A 137 -35.83 10.42 -26.03
CA PRO A 137 -35.92 10.94 -27.38
C PRO A 137 -37.25 11.68 -27.53
N ALA A 138 -37.16 12.96 -27.91
CA ALA A 138 -38.32 13.75 -28.31
C ALA A 138 -38.91 13.15 -29.58
N ASP A 139 -40.15 12.69 -29.44
CA ASP A 139 -41.12 12.49 -30.51
C ASP A 139 -41.15 13.73 -31.42
N THR A 140 -40.73 13.58 -32.68
CA THR A 140 -41.01 14.54 -33.75
C THR A 140 -42.02 13.92 -34.70
N GLY A 141 -43.28 13.96 -34.31
CA GLY A 141 -44.37 14.01 -35.27
C GLY A 141 -44.28 15.32 -36.07
N SER A 142 -44.09 15.22 -37.38
CA SER A 142 -44.44 16.29 -38.32
C SER A 142 -45.32 15.71 -39.41
N GLY A 143 -46.63 15.83 -39.20
CA GLY A 143 -47.63 15.71 -40.25
C GLY A 143 -47.76 17.01 -41.05
N THR A 144 -47.90 16.83 -42.36
CA THR A 144 -48.73 17.58 -43.31
C THR A 144 -48.49 19.08 -43.54
N GLY A 145 -48.13 19.38 -44.78
CA GLY A 145 -48.28 20.66 -45.47
C GLY A 145 -47.99 20.46 -46.95
#